data_AF-A0A081RL11-F1
#
_entry.id   AF-A0A081RL11-F1
#
_cell.length_a   1.000
_cell.length_b   1.000
_cell.length_c   1.000
_cell.angle_alpha   90.00
_cell.angle_beta   90.00
_cell.angle_gamma   90.00
#
_symmetry.space_group_name_H-M   'P 1'
#
loop_
_entity.id
_entity.type
_entity.pdbx_description
1 polymer ?
#
loop_
_entity_poly.entity_id
_entity_poly.type
_entity_poly.pdbx_seq_one_letter_code
_entity_poly.pdbx_strand_id
1 'polypeptide(L)'
;MKHGKIKISQTGYAHQAETLDHLRYKINNSKEYLLDYIAEHYPNEKWLFTLLLRIYNSNQNSHMWSLIYKIAIYLMKRISQKINFQNQDPSFMKDRNLATMFKMAL
;
A
#
# COMPACT_ATOMS: atom_id res chain seq x y z
N MET A 1 10.53 3.76 32.44
CA MET A 1 9.78 3.80 31.16
C MET A 1 8.91 5.06 31.15
N LYS A 2 9.28 6.10 30.38
CA LYS A 2 8.48 7.34 30.28
C LYS A 2 7.48 7.22 29.15
N HIS A 3 6.20 7.14 29.50
CA HIS A 3 5.09 7.29 28.56
C HIS A 3 5.11 8.70 27.93
N GLY A 4 4.95 8.78 26.60
CA GLY A 4 4.44 10.00 25.97
C GLY A 4 5.31 10.68 24.91
N LYS A 5 6.56 10.30 24.65
CA LYS A 5 7.34 10.88 23.53
C LYS A 5 8.27 9.85 22.88
N ILE A 6 7.71 8.98 22.05
CA ILE A 6 8.51 8.32 21.02
C ILE A 6 8.79 9.41 19.97
N LYS A 7 9.88 10.16 20.15
CA LYS A 7 10.47 10.87 19.01
C LYS A 7 11.08 9.79 18.14
N ILE A 8 10.50 9.57 16.97
CA ILE A 8 11.13 8.75 15.92
C ILE A 8 12.47 9.43 15.66
N SER A 9 13.56 8.85 16.18
CA SER A 9 14.92 9.22 15.82
C SER A 9 15.03 9.15 14.29
N GLN A 10 15.96 9.85 13.64
CA GLN A 10 16.19 9.72 12.19
C GLN A 10 16.62 8.28 11.87
N THR A 11 15.65 7.38 11.73
CA THR A 11 15.81 5.92 11.63
C THR A 11 16.06 5.46 10.20
N GLY A 12 16.38 6.38 9.27
CA GLY A 12 16.53 6.03 7.85
C GLY A 12 15.25 5.46 7.23
N TYR A 13 14.07 5.71 7.81
CA TYR A 13 12.81 5.32 7.17
C TYR A 13 12.60 6.15 5.91
N ALA A 14 12.20 5.48 4.84
CA ALA A 14 11.91 6.13 3.56
C ALA A 14 10.89 7.25 3.76
N HIS A 15 11.22 8.45 3.26
CA HIS A 15 10.30 9.56 3.27
C HIS A 15 9.11 9.26 2.35
N GLN A 16 7.99 9.97 2.56
CA GLN A 16 6.81 9.79 1.71
C GLN A 16 7.16 10.01 0.23
N ALA A 17 7.92 11.06 -0.08
CA ALA A 17 8.34 11.40 -1.44
C ALA A 17 9.19 10.28 -2.05
N GLU A 18 10.20 9.81 -1.31
CA GLU A 18 11.07 8.70 -1.74
C GLU A 18 10.26 7.44 -2.01
N THR A 19 9.32 7.10 -1.13
CA THR A 19 8.47 5.92 -1.31
C THR A 19 7.61 6.04 -2.57
N LEU A 20 7.02 7.21 -2.82
CA LEU A 20 6.22 7.47 -4.01
C LEU A 20 7.06 7.42 -5.29
N ASP A 21 8.28 7.95 -5.26
CA ASP A 21 9.20 7.90 -6.39
C ASP A 21 9.66 6.46 -6.68
N HIS A 22 9.96 5.67 -5.64
CA HIS A 22 10.26 4.25 -5.79
C HIS A 22 9.07 3.47 -6.37
N LEU A 23 7.84 3.75 -5.93
CA LEU A 23 6.64 3.14 -6.50
C LEU A 23 6.44 3.54 -7.96
N ARG A 24 6.65 4.81 -8.31
CA ARG A 24 6.59 5.29 -9.70
C ARG A 24 7.60 4.56 -10.57
N TYR A 25 8.85 4.48 -10.12
CA TYR A 25 9.88 3.74 -10.81
C TYR A 25 9.48 2.28 -11.05
N LYS A 26 9.01 1.57 -10.01
CA LYS A 26 8.58 0.17 -10.14
C LYS A 26 7.44 0.01 -11.14
N ILE A 27 6.38 0.80 -11.00
CA ILE A 27 5.21 0.72 -11.89
C ILE A 27 5.61 0.97 -13.35
N ASN A 28 6.46 1.97 -13.60
CA ASN A 28 6.89 2.30 -14.96
C ASN A 28 7.73 1.18 -15.60
N ASN A 29 8.60 0.54 -14.82
CA ASN A 29 9.47 -0.53 -15.33
C ASN A 29 8.79 -1.90 -15.40
N SER A 30 7.69 -2.12 -14.66
CA SER A 30 7.00 -3.42 -14.65
C SER A 30 5.59 -3.37 -15.24
N LYS A 31 5.18 -2.28 -15.90
CA LYS A 31 3.80 -2.10 -16.38
C LYS A 31 3.33 -3.22 -17.30
N GLU A 32 4.14 -3.60 -18.28
CA GLU A 32 3.79 -4.67 -19.23
C GLU A 32 3.65 -6.00 -18.51
N TYR A 33 4.63 -6.35 -17.69
CA TYR A 33 4.59 -7.53 -16.83
C TYR A 33 3.35 -7.57 -15.93
N LEU A 34 2.95 -6.44 -15.33
CA LEU A 34 1.74 -6.35 -14.51
C LEU A 34 0.48 -6.64 -15.33
N LEU A 35 0.39 -6.13 -16.56
CA LEU A 35 -0.76 -6.36 -17.42
C LEU A 35 -0.85 -7.83 -17.86
N ASP A 36 0.28 -8.44 -18.20
CA ASP A 36 0.35 -9.85 -18.60
C ASP A 36 0.00 -10.77 -17.42
N TYR A 37 0.61 -10.54 -16.26
CA TYR A 37 0.33 -11.31 -15.04
C TYR A 37 -1.15 -11.25 -14.64
N ILE A 38 -1.78 -10.07 -14.73
CA ILE A 38 -3.19 -9.91 -14.41
C ILE A 38 -4.07 -10.57 -15.47
N ALA A 39 -3.70 -10.51 -16.74
CA ALA A 39 -4.45 -11.20 -17.79
C ALA A 39 -4.43 -12.71 -17.61
N GLU A 40 -3.32 -13.27 -17.12
CA GLU A 40 -3.16 -14.70 -16.86
C GLU A 40 -3.89 -15.18 -15.59
N HIS A 41 -3.71 -14.47 -14.47
CA HIS A 41 -4.18 -14.96 -13.16
C HIS A 41 -5.49 -14.34 -12.67
N TYR A 42 -5.88 -13.17 -13.20
CA TYR A 42 -7.06 -12.40 -12.77
C TYR A 42 -7.85 -11.85 -13.96
N PRO A 43 -8.32 -12.71 -14.88
CA PRO A 43 -8.91 -12.27 -16.15
C PRO A 43 -10.21 -11.47 -15.96
N ASN A 44 -11.00 -11.78 -14.93
CA ASN A 44 -12.26 -11.08 -14.62
C ASN A 44 -11.99 -9.66 -14.08
N GLU A 45 -10.91 -9.49 -13.34
CA GLU A 45 -10.52 -8.22 -12.73
C GLU A 45 -9.59 -7.39 -13.64
N LYS A 46 -9.15 -7.94 -14.78
CA LYS A 46 -8.24 -7.28 -15.73
C LYS A 46 -8.67 -5.87 -16.10
N TRP A 47 -9.96 -5.66 -16.34
CA TRP A 47 -10.48 -4.32 -16.67
C TRP A 47 -10.16 -3.33 -15.54
N LEU A 48 -10.43 -3.69 -14.29
CA LEU A 48 -10.25 -2.81 -13.14
C LEU A 48 -8.78 -2.41 -13.01
N PHE A 49 -7.86 -3.37 -13.07
CA PHE A 49 -6.43 -3.08 -12.98
C PHE A 49 -5.93 -2.25 -14.16
N THR A 50 -6.42 -2.52 -15.37
CA THR A 50 -6.09 -1.71 -16.56
C THR A 50 -6.57 -0.27 -16.39
N LEU A 51 -7.78 -0.07 -15.84
CA LEU A 51 -8.32 1.24 -15.53
C LEU A 51 -7.45 1.97 -14.49
N LEU A 52 -7.08 1.30 -13.39
CA LEU A 52 -6.22 1.87 -12.35
C LEU A 52 -4.85 2.28 -12.92
N LEU A 53 -4.23 1.43 -13.73
CA LEU A 53 -2.98 1.75 -14.42
C LEU A 53 -3.13 2.92 -15.40
N ARG A 54 -4.26 3.03 -16.11
CA ARG A 54 -4.53 4.17 -17.00
C ARG A 54 -4.70 5.47 -16.22
N ILE A 55 -5.45 5.46 -15.11
CA ILE A 55 -5.61 6.61 -14.21
C ILE A 55 -4.24 7.04 -13.66
N TYR A 56 -3.43 6.08 -13.22
CA TYR A 56 -2.08 6.34 -12.75
C TYR A 56 -1.21 7.01 -13.81
N ASN A 57 -1.18 6.45 -15.02
CA ASN A 57 -0.38 6.99 -16.13
C ASN A 57 -0.86 8.35 -16.62
N SER A 58 -2.16 8.67 -16.48
CA SER A 58 -2.69 9.97 -16.89
C SER A 58 -2.07 11.12 -16.09
N ASN A 59 -1.72 10.92 -14.82
CA ASN A 59 -1.07 11.94 -14.00
C ASN A 59 -0.29 11.33 -12.83
N GLN A 60 0.95 10.89 -13.08
CA GLN A 60 1.81 10.25 -12.08
C GLN A 60 2.35 11.20 -10.98
N ASN A 61 2.26 12.51 -11.21
CA ASN A 61 2.74 13.55 -10.28
C ASN A 61 1.60 14.18 -9.46
N SER A 62 0.38 13.66 -9.60
CA SER A 62 -0.78 14.17 -8.87
C SER A 62 -0.62 14.07 -7.36
N HIS A 63 -1.02 15.13 -6.65
CA HIS A 63 -1.14 15.14 -5.19
C HIS A 63 -2.14 14.10 -4.66
N MET A 64 -3.04 13.59 -5.51
CA MET A 64 -3.94 12.49 -5.16
C MET A 64 -3.18 11.25 -4.68
N TRP A 65 -2.03 10.92 -5.29
CA TRP A 65 -1.22 9.77 -4.86
C TRP A 65 -0.63 9.95 -3.46
N SER A 66 -0.34 11.20 -3.08
CA SER A 66 0.07 11.55 -1.71
C SER A 66 -1.06 11.32 -0.72
N LEU A 67 -2.31 11.66 -1.07
CA LEU A 67 -3.48 11.38 -0.23
C LEU A 67 -3.72 9.88 -0.09
N ILE A 68 -3.70 9.14 -1.20
CA ILE A 68 -3.86 7.67 -1.21
C ILE A 68 -2.79 7.01 -0.34
N TYR A 69 -1.53 7.44 -0.46
CA TYR A 69 -0.44 6.95 0.39
C TYR A 69 -0.71 7.19 1.88
N LYS A 70 -1.15 8.39 2.26
CA LYS A 70 -1.47 8.71 3.67
C LYS A 70 -2.60 7.85 4.20
N ILE A 71 -3.63 7.60 3.39
CA ILE A 71 -4.73 6.69 3.75
C ILE A 71 -4.21 5.26 3.94
N ALA A 72 -3.38 4.77 3.02
CA ALA A 72 -2.79 3.44 3.11
C ALA A 72 -1.95 3.27 4.40
N ILE A 73 -1.09 4.25 4.72
CA ILE A 73 -0.30 4.24 5.95
C ILE A 73 -1.20 4.29 7.19
N TYR A 74 -2.27 5.09 7.17
CA TYR A 74 -3.24 5.16 8.26
C TYR A 74 -3.90 3.79 8.52
N LEU A 75 -4.39 3.13 7.46
CA LEU A 75 -5.00 1.80 7.55
C LEU A 75 -4.00 0.76 8.07
N MET A 76 -2.78 0.76 7.54
CA MET A 76 -1.70 -0.13 8.01
C MET A 76 -1.37 0.09 9.48
N LYS A 77 -1.36 1.35 9.94
CA LYS A 77 -1.16 1.67 11.35
C LYS A 77 -2.27 1.10 12.22
N ARG A 78 -3.54 1.16 11.77
CA ARG A 78 -4.65 0.56 12.51
C ARG A 78 -4.52 -0.95 12.61
N ILE A 79 -4.19 -1.64 11.51
CA ILE A 79 -3.93 -3.08 11.52
C ILE A 79 -2.79 -3.39 12.50
N SER A 80 -1.68 -2.68 12.41
CA SER A 80 -0.53 -2.86 13.30
C SER A 80 -0.91 -2.65 14.77
N GLN A 81 -1.77 -1.69 15.08
CA GLN A 81 -2.25 -1.47 16.44
C GLN A 81 -3.07 -2.65 16.96
N LYS A 82 -3.96 -3.21 16.13
CA LYS A 82 -4.76 -4.37 16.53
C LYS A 82 -3.89 -5.61 16.78
N ILE A 83 -2.90 -5.85 15.93
CA ILE A 83 -1.96 -6.97 16.12
C ILE A 83 -1.11 -6.76 17.37
N ASN A 84 -0.45 -5.61 17.50
CA ASN A 84 0.57 -5.38 18.53
C ASN A 84 0.01 -5.08 19.92
N PHE A 85 -1.20 -4.51 20.02
CA PHE A 85 -1.78 -4.08 21.30
C PHE A 85 -3.09 -4.80 21.65
N GLN A 86 -3.77 -5.43 20.69
CA GLN A 86 -5.04 -6.14 20.93
C GLN A 86 -4.90 -7.66 20.76
N ASN A 87 -3.66 -8.17 20.66
CA ASN A 87 -3.33 -9.59 20.51
C ASN A 87 -4.06 -10.28 19.35
N GLN A 88 -4.36 -9.55 18.28
CA GLN A 88 -4.93 -10.16 17.08
C GLN A 88 -3.87 -10.99 16.36
N ASP A 89 -4.26 -12.19 15.92
CA ASP A 89 -3.38 -13.10 15.19
C ASP A 89 -2.97 -12.47 13.84
N PRO A 90 -1.67 -12.31 13.55
CA PRO A 90 -1.20 -11.78 12.27
C PRO A 90 -1.28 -12.78 11.11
N SER A 91 -1.69 -14.03 11.34
CA SER A 91 -1.72 -15.10 10.32
C SER A 91 -2.46 -14.70 9.03
N PHE A 92 -3.54 -13.93 9.13
CA PHE A 92 -4.31 -13.44 7.97
C PHE A 92 -3.49 -12.59 6.99
N MET A 93 -2.35 -12.02 7.41
CA MET A 93 -1.47 -11.28 6.50
C MET A 93 -0.74 -12.18 5.51
N LYS A 94 -0.56 -13.47 5.83
CA LYS A 94 0.15 -14.44 4.97
C LYS A 94 -0.59 -14.66 3.65
N ASP A 95 -1.92 -14.63 3.70
CA ASP A 95 -2.78 -14.84 2.54
C ASP A 95 -2.80 -13.65 1.59
N ARG A 96 -2.25 -12.49 2.01
CA ARG A 96 -2.21 -11.23 1.26
C ARG A 96 -3.57 -10.83 0.66
N ASN A 97 -4.65 -11.27 1.29
CA ASN A 97 -6.01 -10.99 0.84
C ASN A 97 -6.37 -9.55 1.22
N LEU A 98 -6.43 -8.67 0.21
CA LEU A 98 -6.71 -7.25 0.40
C LEU A 98 -8.06 -7.00 1.07
N ALA A 99 -9.09 -7.80 0.78
CA ALA A 99 -10.40 -7.65 1.41
C ALA A 99 -10.35 -7.98 2.91
N THR A 100 -9.66 -9.05 3.29
CA THR A 100 -9.44 -9.41 4.70
C THR A 100 -8.59 -8.35 5.40
N MET A 101 -7.50 -7.90 4.78
CA MET A 101 -6.67 -6.83 5.34
C MET A 101 -7.46 -5.53 5.52
N PHE A 102 -8.32 -5.17 4.57
CA PHE A 102 -9.17 -3.98 4.66
C PHE A 102 -10.21 -4.11 5.78
N LYS A 103 -10.86 -5.28 5.93
CA LYS A 103 -11.76 -5.56 7.06
C LYS A 103 -11.05 -5.42 8.40
N MET A 104 -9.80 -5.89 8.49
CA MET A 104 -8.98 -5.72 9.69
C MET A 104 -8.57 -4.27 9.90
N ALA A 105 -8.40 -3.51 8.83
CA ALA A 105 -8.07 -2.10 8.89
C ALA A 105 -9.24 -1.22 9.31
N LEU A 106 -10.50 -1.67 9.20
CA LEU A 106 -11.75 -0.99 9.62
C LEU A 106 -12.20 -1.37 11.04
#